data_AF-A0A3S2BNR8-F1
#
_entry.id   AF-A0A3S2BNR8-F1
#
_cell.length_a   1.000
_cell.length_b   1.000
_cell.length_c   1.000
_cell.angle_alpha   90.00
_cell.angle_beta   90.00
_cell.angle_gamma   90.00
#
_symmetry.space_group_name_H-M   'P 1'
#
loop_
_entity.id
_entity.type
_entity.pdbx_description
1 polymer ?
#
loop_
_entity_poly.entity_id
_entity_poly.type
_entity_poly.pdbx_seq_one_letter_code
_entity_poly.pdbx_strand_id
1 'polypeptide(L)'
;LEKHLRAMLALDDAYDPVFELNQPLVEAAQRSLGRMSLADRASALIKSAIYAAVLDDFSLSQKGGPEAQLLFERIDGGDLSGLRIPGIYTHSGFNTFYLRQLSRIAQMLVDEQWVLGGGGEHGDINQQLLKLGPELLDRYGKEFAAAWN
;
A
#
# COMPACT_ATOMS: atom_id res chain seq x y z
N LEU A 1 -18.48 -24.78 -12.15
CA LEU A 1 -17.27 -23.93 -12.03
C LEU A 1 -16.13 -24.45 -12.93
N GLU A 2 -15.75 -25.73 -12.80
CA GLU A 2 -14.66 -26.35 -13.57
C GLU A 2 -14.82 -26.27 -15.10
N LYS A 3 -16.03 -26.46 -15.61
CA LYS A 3 -16.34 -26.33 -17.05
C LYS A 3 -16.19 -24.89 -17.57
N HIS A 4 -16.44 -23.89 -16.72
CA HIS A 4 -16.33 -22.48 -17.09
C HIS A 4 -14.86 -22.02 -17.07
N LEU A 5 -14.09 -22.48 -16.07
CA LEU A 5 -12.65 -22.26 -16.01
C LEU A 5 -11.92 -22.89 -17.20
N ARG A 6 -12.27 -24.13 -17.56
CA ARG A 6 -11.73 -24.80 -18.76
C ARG A 6 -12.10 -24.07 -20.05
N ALA A 7 -13.31 -23.52 -20.13
CA ALA A 7 -13.73 -22.74 -21.29
C ALA A 7 -12.99 -21.39 -21.39
N MET A 8 -12.67 -20.73 -20.27
CA MET A 8 -11.88 -19.50 -20.28
C MET A 8 -10.41 -19.75 -20.63
N LEU A 9 -9.80 -20.83 -20.11
CA LEU A 9 -8.42 -21.21 -20.46
C LEU A 9 -8.30 -21.59 -21.94
N ALA A 10 -9.27 -22.34 -22.48
CA ALA A 10 -9.31 -22.67 -23.91
C ALA A 10 -9.59 -21.46 -24.82
N LEU A 11 -10.19 -20.39 -24.28
CA LEU A 11 -10.40 -19.14 -25.00
C LEU A 11 -9.12 -18.29 -25.04
N ASP A 12 -8.32 -18.33 -23.97
CA ASP A 12 -7.00 -17.68 -23.90
C ASP A 12 -6.05 -18.28 -24.97
N ASP A 13 -6.05 -19.62 -25.11
CA ASP A 13 -5.30 -20.33 -26.15
C ASP A 13 -5.77 -20.02 -27.59
N ALA A 14 -7.00 -19.50 -27.76
CA ALA A 14 -7.63 -19.23 -29.05
C ALA A 14 -7.65 -17.74 -29.42
N TYR A 15 -7.14 -16.86 -28.54
CA TYR A 15 -7.17 -15.42 -28.73
C TYR A 15 -5.77 -14.89 -29.00
N ASP A 16 -5.50 -14.56 -30.26
CA ASP A 16 -4.31 -13.79 -30.63
C ASP A 16 -4.59 -12.30 -30.29
N PRO A 17 -3.86 -11.70 -29.34
CA PRO A 17 -4.15 -10.34 -28.92
C PRO A 17 -3.97 -9.38 -30.10
N VAL A 18 -4.97 -8.51 -30.33
CA VAL A 18 -4.97 -7.50 -31.41
C VAL A 18 -3.75 -6.58 -31.36
N PHE A 19 -3.08 -6.50 -30.20
CA PHE A 19 -1.84 -5.77 -30.00
C PHE A 19 -0.85 -6.63 -29.24
N GLU A 20 0.38 -6.71 -29.74
CA GLU A 20 1.48 -7.33 -29.02
C GLU A 20 1.87 -6.50 -27.79
N LEU A 21 2.43 -7.18 -26.80
CA LEU A 21 3.00 -6.53 -25.63
C LEU A 21 4.10 -5.55 -26.08
N ASN A 22 4.02 -4.29 -25.64
CA ASN A 22 5.08 -3.33 -25.88
C ASN A 22 6.29 -3.67 -25.01
N GLN A 23 7.14 -4.57 -25.51
CA GLN A 23 8.30 -5.09 -24.80
C GLN A 23 9.23 -3.98 -24.28
N PRO A 24 9.55 -2.91 -25.05
CA PRO A 24 10.31 -1.79 -24.53
C PRO A 24 9.69 -1.08 -23.32
N LEU A 25 8.36 -0.92 -23.32
CA LEU A 25 7.63 -0.31 -22.20
C LEU A 25 7.66 -1.21 -20.96
N VAL A 26 7.47 -2.51 -21.15
CA VAL A 26 7.56 -3.50 -20.06
C VAL A 26 8.95 -3.47 -19.44
N GLU A 27 10.00 -3.55 -20.24
CA GLU A 27 11.38 -3.49 -19.76
C GLU A 27 11.71 -2.16 -19.08
N ALA A 28 11.14 -1.04 -19.55
CA ALA A 28 11.28 0.26 -18.89
C ALA A 28 10.62 0.26 -17.51
N ALA A 29 9.43 -0.30 -17.38
CA ALA A 29 8.74 -0.46 -16.10
C ALA A 29 9.51 -1.38 -15.14
N GLN A 30 9.97 -2.55 -15.63
CA GLN A 30 10.77 -3.49 -14.85
C GLN A 30 12.07 -2.85 -14.35
N ARG A 31 12.77 -2.08 -15.20
CA ARG A 31 13.96 -1.31 -14.79
C ARG A 31 13.65 -0.25 -13.74
N SER A 32 12.48 0.39 -13.80
CA SER A 32 12.05 1.34 -12.76
C SER A 32 11.83 0.64 -11.42
N LEU A 33 11.13 -0.50 -11.43
CA LEU A 33 10.89 -1.31 -10.22
C LEU A 33 12.19 -1.89 -9.63
N GLY A 34 13.13 -2.30 -10.49
CA GLY A 34 14.44 -2.78 -10.08
C GLY A 34 15.33 -1.73 -9.42
N ARG A 35 15.06 -0.43 -9.64
CA ARG A 35 15.76 0.68 -8.97
C ARG A 35 15.19 1.03 -7.60
N MET A 36 13.99 0.55 -7.27
CA MET A 36 13.38 0.79 -5.96
C MET A 36 14.09 -0.05 -4.90
N SER A 37 14.20 0.49 -3.67
CA SER A 37 14.59 -0.34 -2.54
C SER A 37 13.47 -1.34 -2.20
N LEU A 38 13.81 -2.41 -1.47
CA LEU A 38 12.79 -3.37 -1.00
C LEU A 38 11.73 -2.70 -0.12
N ALA A 39 12.14 -1.75 0.72
CA ALA A 39 11.25 -0.96 1.56
C ALA A 39 10.33 -0.03 0.76
N ASP A 40 10.80 0.55 -0.34
CA ASP A 40 9.95 1.39 -1.21
C ASP A 40 8.90 0.54 -1.94
N ARG A 41 9.28 -0.65 -2.42
CA ARG A 41 8.32 -1.59 -3.01
C ARG A 41 7.27 -2.02 -1.99
N ALA A 42 7.71 -2.42 -0.79
CA ALA A 42 6.82 -2.78 0.30
C ALA A 42 5.84 -1.64 0.66
N SER A 43 6.35 -0.41 0.72
CA SER A 43 5.54 0.79 1.00
C SER A 43 4.50 1.02 -0.10
N ALA A 44 4.87 0.85 -1.37
CA ALA A 44 3.95 0.98 -2.50
C ALA A 44 2.83 -0.07 -2.46
N LEU A 45 3.14 -1.32 -2.08
CA LEU A 45 2.15 -2.38 -1.93
C LEU A 45 1.19 -2.12 -0.78
N ILE A 46 1.70 -1.71 0.38
CA ILE A 46 0.86 -1.32 1.51
C ILE A 46 -0.04 -0.15 1.12
N LYS A 47 0.51 0.85 0.41
CA LYS A 47 -0.27 2.00 -0.09
C LYS A 47 -1.38 1.59 -1.04
N SER A 48 -1.10 0.69 -1.98
CA SER A 48 -2.13 0.11 -2.87
C SER A 48 -3.23 -0.58 -2.07
N ALA A 49 -2.86 -1.37 -1.05
CA ALA A 49 -3.83 -2.02 -0.18
C ALA A 49 -4.66 -1.03 0.63
N ILE A 50 -4.07 0.09 1.09
CA ILE A 50 -4.81 1.16 1.80
C ILE A 50 -5.86 1.77 0.88
N TYR A 51 -5.50 2.09 -0.36
CA TYR A 51 -6.46 2.64 -1.34
C TYR A 51 -7.63 1.69 -1.60
N ALA A 52 -7.35 0.38 -1.70
CA ALA A 52 -8.40 -0.62 -1.88
C ALA A 52 -9.31 -0.81 -0.65
N ALA A 53 -8.80 -0.53 0.56
CA ALA A 53 -9.50 -0.80 1.80
C ALA A 53 -10.49 0.30 2.21
N VAL A 54 -10.38 1.51 1.65
CA VAL A 54 -11.26 2.67 1.93
C VAL A 54 -11.49 2.84 3.45
N LEU A 55 -10.39 2.98 4.19
CA LEU A 55 -10.45 3.10 5.64
C LEU A 55 -11.15 4.40 6.04
N ASP A 56 -12.04 4.32 7.04
CA ASP A 56 -12.74 5.50 7.56
C ASP A 56 -11.75 6.47 8.23
N ASP A 57 -11.75 7.72 7.76
CA ASP A 57 -10.98 8.79 8.37
C ASP A 57 -11.54 9.18 9.74
N PHE A 58 -10.64 9.60 10.63
CA PHE A 58 -11.02 10.14 11.92
C PHE A 58 -11.32 11.64 11.78
N SER A 59 -12.56 12.04 12.07
CA SER A 59 -12.99 13.44 12.04
C SER A 59 -13.06 14.01 13.47
N LEU A 60 -12.28 15.06 13.77
CA LEU A 60 -12.27 15.61 15.13
C LEU A 60 -13.63 16.21 15.52
N SER A 61 -14.28 16.90 14.58
CA SER A 61 -15.63 17.45 14.75
C SER A 61 -16.71 16.41 15.10
N GLN A 62 -16.52 15.15 14.68
CA GLN A 62 -17.47 14.06 14.96
C GLN A 62 -17.11 13.29 16.23
N LYS A 63 -15.81 13.18 16.54
CA LYS A 63 -15.30 12.38 17.66
C LYS A 63 -15.09 13.17 18.95
N GLY A 64 -14.98 14.50 18.86
CA GLY A 64 -14.80 15.39 20.01
C GLY A 64 -16.05 15.61 20.88
N GLY A 65 -17.21 15.12 20.44
CA GLY A 65 -18.49 15.33 21.13
C GLY A 65 -19.19 16.64 20.74
N PRO A 66 -20.40 16.87 21.27
CA PRO A 66 -21.27 17.97 20.82
C PRO A 66 -20.67 19.36 21.06
N GLU A 67 -19.89 19.52 22.14
CA GLU A 67 -19.30 20.81 22.52
C GLU A 67 -17.94 21.09 21.85
N ALA A 68 -17.37 20.14 21.11
CA ALA A 68 -16.02 20.30 20.58
C ALA A 68 -15.88 21.50 19.63
N GLN A 69 -16.90 21.75 18.80
CA GLN A 69 -16.91 22.89 17.88
C GLN A 69 -17.11 24.23 18.59
N LEU A 70 -17.56 24.23 19.85
CA LEU A 70 -17.75 25.44 20.66
C LEU A 70 -16.51 25.78 21.48
N LEU A 71 -15.74 24.76 21.88
CA LEU A 71 -14.60 24.91 22.80
C LEU A 71 -13.24 24.95 22.10
N PHE A 72 -13.16 24.44 20.87
CA PHE A 72 -11.91 24.33 20.13
C PHE A 72 -12.03 24.91 18.73
N GLU A 73 -10.93 25.51 18.29
CA GLU A 73 -10.71 25.97 16.93
C GLU A 73 -9.32 25.51 16.47
N ARG A 74 -9.08 25.58 15.16
CA ARG A 74 -7.76 25.30 14.60
C ARG A 74 -6.83 26.48 14.90
N ILE A 75 -5.52 26.23 14.89
CA ILE A 75 -4.48 27.26 15.14
C ILE A 75 -4.59 28.42 14.14
N ASP A 76 -5.10 28.17 12.93
CA ASP A 76 -5.34 29.19 11.90
C ASP A 76 -6.69 29.94 12.06
N GLY A 77 -7.42 29.71 13.16
CA GLY A 77 -8.73 30.28 13.44
C GLY A 77 -9.89 29.64 12.67
N GLY A 78 -9.63 28.56 11.91
CA GLY A 78 -10.66 27.81 11.21
C GLY A 78 -11.47 26.88 12.13
N ASP A 79 -12.65 26.47 11.67
CA ASP A 79 -13.45 25.47 12.38
C ASP A 79 -12.85 24.05 12.28
N LEU A 80 -13.43 23.11 13.03
CA LEU A 80 -12.97 21.71 13.08
C LEU A 80 -13.53 20.82 11.95
N SER A 81 -14.42 21.31 11.09
CA SER A 81 -15.18 20.49 10.14
C SER A 81 -14.28 19.84 9.07
N GLY A 82 -13.19 20.51 8.71
CA GLY A 82 -12.17 20.03 7.77
C GLY A 82 -11.04 19.24 8.41
N LEU A 83 -10.94 19.19 9.74
CA LEU A 83 -9.83 18.54 10.42
C LEU A 83 -10.05 17.02 10.50
N ARG A 84 -9.31 16.29 9.68
CA ARG A 84 -9.39 14.84 9.55
C ARG A 84 -8.01 14.20 9.60
N ILE A 85 -7.94 13.04 10.23
CA ILE A 85 -6.77 12.17 10.24
C ILE A 85 -7.08 10.98 9.32
N PRO A 86 -6.23 10.66 8.31
CA PRO A 86 -6.45 9.51 7.47
C PRO A 86 -6.63 8.23 8.28
N GLY A 87 -7.61 7.39 7.93
CA GLY A 87 -8.01 6.23 8.73
C GLY A 87 -6.86 5.26 9.05
N ILE A 88 -5.88 5.16 8.15
CA ILE A 88 -4.67 4.37 8.34
C ILE A 88 -3.82 4.83 9.54
N TYR A 89 -3.80 6.13 9.83
CA TYR A 89 -3.05 6.73 10.95
C TYR A 89 -3.88 6.85 12.22
N THR A 90 -4.86 5.97 12.42
CA THR A 90 -5.62 5.87 13.67
C THR A 90 -5.18 4.65 14.47
N HIS A 91 -5.53 4.58 15.76
CA HIS A 91 -5.29 3.37 16.56
C HIS A 91 -5.89 2.12 15.91
N SER A 92 -7.10 2.23 15.36
CA SER A 92 -7.76 1.14 14.64
C SER A 92 -7.00 0.79 13.35
N GLY A 93 -6.64 1.79 12.54
CA GLY A 93 -5.88 1.62 11.31
C GLY A 93 -4.56 0.89 11.53
N PHE A 94 -3.82 1.25 12.58
CA PHE A 94 -2.60 0.56 12.94
C PHE A 94 -2.82 -0.91 13.30
N ASN A 95 -3.64 -1.16 14.34
CA ASN A 95 -3.79 -2.49 14.92
C ASN A 95 -4.54 -3.46 13.99
N THR A 96 -5.57 -2.95 13.33
CA THR A 96 -6.48 -3.78 12.54
C THR A 96 -6.09 -3.81 11.07
N PHE A 97 -5.35 -2.85 10.52
CA PHE A 97 -5.00 -2.89 9.10
C PHE A 97 -3.48 -2.99 8.91
N TYR A 98 -2.72 -2.02 9.40
CA TYR A 98 -1.30 -1.91 9.11
C TYR A 98 -0.51 -3.13 9.60
N LEU A 99 -0.70 -3.58 10.83
CA LEU A 99 -0.02 -4.78 11.35
C LEU A 99 -0.34 -6.05 10.55
N ARG A 100 -1.58 -6.19 10.07
CA ARG A 100 -1.98 -7.30 9.18
C ARG A 100 -1.34 -7.20 7.79
N GLN A 101 -1.08 -6.00 7.28
CA GLN A 101 -0.33 -5.83 6.03
C GLN A 101 1.16 -6.12 6.24
N LEU A 102 1.73 -5.62 7.34
CA LEU A 102 3.12 -5.83 7.70
C LEU A 102 3.45 -7.32 7.88
N SER A 103 2.54 -8.12 8.47
CA SER A 103 2.78 -9.55 8.67
C SER A 103 2.82 -10.38 7.38
N ARG A 104 2.22 -9.88 6.28
CA ARG A 104 2.18 -10.58 4.98
C ARG A 104 3.15 -10.00 3.94
N ILE A 105 3.71 -8.82 4.20
CA ILE A 105 4.43 -8.05 3.18
C ILE A 105 5.67 -8.79 2.66
N ALA A 106 6.36 -9.54 3.52
CA ALA A 106 7.52 -10.34 3.12
C ALA A 106 7.15 -11.38 2.08
N GLN A 107 6.05 -12.12 2.30
CA GLN A 107 5.57 -13.12 1.34
C GLN A 107 5.09 -12.45 0.05
N MET A 108 4.36 -11.33 0.14
CA MET A 108 3.92 -10.59 -1.05
C MET A 108 5.11 -10.15 -1.93
N LEU A 109 6.21 -9.69 -1.32
CA LEU A 109 7.40 -9.28 -2.07
C LEU A 109 8.09 -10.45 -2.77
N VAL A 110 8.09 -11.64 -2.15
CA VAL A 110 8.58 -12.87 -2.78
C VAL A 110 7.66 -13.26 -3.94
N ASP A 111 6.34 -13.22 -3.72
CA ASP A 111 5.34 -13.58 -4.74
C ASP A 111 5.34 -12.62 -5.93
N GLU A 112 5.78 -11.37 -5.75
CA GLU A 112 5.88 -10.36 -6.81
C GLU A 112 7.25 -10.28 -7.49
N GLN A 113 8.22 -11.10 -7.05
CA GLN A 113 9.59 -11.03 -7.57
C GLN A 113 9.64 -11.27 -9.09
N TRP A 114 8.72 -12.05 -9.65
CA TRP A 114 8.63 -12.30 -11.10
C TRP A 114 8.44 -11.02 -11.92
N VAL A 115 7.85 -9.96 -11.34
CA VAL A 115 7.59 -8.69 -12.02
C VAL A 115 8.89 -7.97 -12.36
N LEU A 116 9.99 -8.24 -11.63
CA LEU A 116 11.29 -7.59 -11.85
C LEU A 116 12.05 -8.13 -13.08
N GLY A 117 11.56 -9.19 -13.72
CA GLY A 117 12.23 -9.86 -14.84
C GLY A 117 13.57 -10.48 -14.44
N GLY A 118 14.39 -10.86 -15.43
CA GLY A 118 15.69 -11.53 -15.21
C GLY A 118 16.75 -10.71 -14.46
N GLY A 119 16.49 -9.42 -14.18
CA GLY A 119 17.36 -8.55 -13.39
C GLY A 119 17.11 -8.59 -11.88
N GLY A 120 16.00 -9.18 -11.42
CA GLY A 120 15.52 -9.12 -10.04
C GLY A 120 16.20 -10.06 -9.04
N GLU A 121 17.04 -11.00 -9.49
CA GLU A 121 17.66 -12.02 -8.62
C GLU A 121 18.98 -11.58 -7.95
N HIS A 122 19.40 -10.33 -8.09
CA HIS A 122 20.79 -9.93 -7.80
C HIS A 122 21.09 -9.50 -6.35
N GLY A 123 20.43 -10.05 -5.35
CA GLY A 123 20.79 -9.75 -3.96
C GLY A 123 20.26 -10.75 -2.95
N ASP A 124 20.91 -10.82 -1.79
CA ASP A 124 20.44 -11.55 -0.61
C ASP A 124 19.18 -10.88 -0.05
N ILE A 125 18.05 -11.07 -0.75
CA ILE A 125 16.73 -10.55 -0.39
C ILE A 125 16.35 -10.99 1.02
N ASN A 126 16.80 -12.17 1.45
CA ASN A 126 16.54 -12.69 2.79
C ASN A 126 17.13 -11.76 3.86
N GLN A 127 18.36 -11.27 3.68
CA GLN A 127 18.93 -10.31 4.62
C GLN A 127 18.23 -8.94 4.62
N GLN A 128 17.73 -8.50 3.47
CA GLN A 128 16.95 -7.26 3.40
C GLN A 128 15.58 -7.41 4.08
N LEU A 129 14.93 -8.57 3.91
CA LEU A 129 13.66 -8.90 4.56
C LEU A 129 13.75 -8.87 6.09
N LEU A 130 14.88 -9.30 6.67
CA LEU A 130 15.10 -9.24 8.13
C LEU A 130 15.06 -7.81 8.70
N LYS A 131 15.49 -6.81 7.91
CA LYS A 131 15.49 -5.40 8.34
C LYS A 131 14.22 -4.65 7.95
N LEU A 132 13.40 -5.24 7.09
CA LEU A 132 12.24 -4.58 6.49
C LEU A 132 11.17 -4.19 7.52
N GLY A 133 10.85 -5.08 8.47
CA GLY A 133 9.81 -4.83 9.47
C GLY A 133 10.05 -3.56 10.30
N PRO A 134 11.20 -3.45 11.00
CA PRO A 134 11.55 -2.24 11.75
C PRO A 134 11.60 -0.98 10.89
N GLU A 135 12.13 -1.06 9.67
CA GLU A 135 12.20 0.09 8.76
C GLU A 135 10.79 0.59 8.36
N LEU A 136 9.88 -0.32 8.03
CA LEU A 136 8.50 0.04 7.69
C LEU A 136 7.73 0.60 8.90
N LEU A 137 8.01 0.10 10.12
CA LEU A 137 7.41 0.65 11.33
C LEU A 137 7.92 2.05 11.64
N ASP A 138 9.21 2.32 11.46
CA ASP A 138 9.79 3.66 11.61
C ASP A 138 9.19 4.66 10.61
N ARG A 139 9.10 4.27 9.32
CA ARG A 139 8.46 5.09 8.29
C ARG A 139 6.99 5.37 8.64
N TYR A 140 6.24 4.34 9.02
CA TYR A 140 4.85 4.52 9.46
C TYR A 140 4.73 5.44 10.68
N GLY A 141 5.61 5.29 11.67
CA GLY A 141 5.59 6.13 12.87
C GLY A 141 5.80 7.61 12.57
N LYS A 142 6.69 7.93 11.63
CA LYS A 142 6.91 9.31 11.17
C LYS A 142 5.67 9.90 10.48
N GLU A 143 5.06 9.14 9.57
CA GLU A 143 3.83 9.55 8.88
C GLU A 143 2.64 9.66 9.86
N PHE A 144 2.54 8.74 10.81
CA PHE A 144 1.56 8.79 11.89
C PHE A 144 1.72 10.08 12.70
N ALA A 145 2.93 10.38 13.19
CA ALA A 145 3.18 11.61 13.94
C ALA A 145 2.88 12.86 13.10
N ALA A 146 3.25 12.87 11.82
CA ALA A 146 2.97 13.97 10.91
C ALA A 146 1.47 14.16 10.68
N ALA A 147 0.68 13.09 10.63
CA ALA A 147 -0.77 13.17 10.45
C ALA A 147 -1.47 13.81 11.67
N TRP A 148 -0.88 13.75 12.87
CA TRP A 148 -1.46 14.26 14.12
C TRP A 148 -0.87 15.59 14.61
N ASN A 149 0.13 16.14 13.91
CA ASN A 149 0.71 17.45 14.20
C ASN A 149 0.00 18.56 13.41
#